data_AF-A0A962YXY8-F1
#
_entry.id   AF-A0A962YXY8-F1
#
_cell.length_a   1.000
_cell.length_b   1.000
_cell.length_c   1.000
_cell.angle_alpha   90.00
_cell.angle_beta   90.00
_cell.angle_gamma   90.00
#
_symmetry.space_group_name_H-M   'P 1'
#
loop_
_entity.id
_entity.type
_entity.pdbx_description
1 polymer ?
#
loop_
_entity_poly.entity_id
_entity_poly.type
_entity_poly.pdbx_seq_one_letter_code
_entity_poly.pdbx_strand_id
1 'polypeptide(L)'
;MHKAGRLVFTGKGQRIYLLKNKAKRLVIIDRYQHYDPGAQAGWASGIGPGKWSAISLTASPFLMSCDIKNNAGRYRKVCCKEVLAVRMITRFTRKKDGGFGGWIAENLSCRKLVKEVRSRGFSFKFPTCGE
;
A
#
# COMPACT_ATOMS: atom_id res chain seq x y z
N MET A 1 21.19 -1.57 16.19
CA MET A 1 20.79 -0.72 15.05
C MET A 1 19.67 -1.42 14.26
N HIS A 2 18.42 -1.03 14.43
CA HIS A 2 17.30 -1.62 13.67
C HIS A 2 17.30 -1.05 12.25
N LYS A 3 17.75 -1.83 11.27
CA LYS A 3 17.62 -1.47 9.84
C LYS A 3 16.14 -1.19 9.56
N ALA A 4 15.81 0.02 9.11
CA ALA A 4 14.46 0.39 8.69
C ALA A 4 13.98 -0.60 7.61
N GLY A 5 13.10 -1.52 8.00
CA GLY A 5 12.63 -2.60 7.13
C GLY A 5 11.76 -2.06 6.01
N ARG A 6 12.19 -2.26 4.77
CA ARG A 6 11.43 -1.94 3.55
C ARG A 6 10.41 -3.05 3.24
N LEU A 7 9.35 -2.71 2.51
CA LEU A 7 8.50 -3.73 1.90
C LEU A 7 9.08 -4.16 0.55
N VAL A 8 9.44 -5.44 0.55
CA VAL A 8 9.78 -6.38 -0.53
C VAL A 8 8.61 -6.84 -1.41
N PHE A 9 8.14 -6.13 -2.43
CA PHE A 9 7.12 -6.70 -3.32
C PHE A 9 7.76 -7.39 -4.53
N THR A 10 7.61 -8.71 -4.63
CA THR A 10 8.25 -9.53 -5.69
C THR A 10 7.26 -10.42 -6.43
N GLY A 11 7.66 -10.81 -7.65
CA GLY A 11 7.06 -11.88 -8.45
C GLY A 11 6.48 -11.41 -9.80
N LYS A 12 6.12 -12.36 -10.68
CA LYS A 12 5.61 -12.09 -12.04
C LYS A 12 4.11 -11.76 -12.10
N GLY A 13 3.70 -10.90 -13.03
CA GLY A 13 2.29 -10.55 -13.29
C GLY A 13 1.70 -9.49 -12.35
N GLN A 14 0.51 -9.01 -12.68
CA GLN A 14 -0.23 -8.03 -11.89
C GLN A 14 -0.68 -8.64 -10.55
N ARG A 15 -0.41 -7.94 -9.44
CA ARG A 15 -0.89 -8.29 -8.11
C ARG A 15 -1.53 -7.10 -7.43
N ILE A 16 -2.47 -7.36 -6.53
CA ILE A 16 -3.05 -6.34 -5.67
C ILE A 16 -2.52 -6.55 -4.25
N TYR A 17 -2.09 -5.48 -3.61
CA TYR A 17 -1.70 -5.48 -2.22
C TYR A 17 -2.65 -4.60 -1.42
N LEU A 18 -3.21 -5.17 -0.36
CA LEU A 18 -3.98 -4.46 0.64
C LEU A 18 -3.04 -4.11 1.80
N LEU A 19 -3.01 -2.83 2.16
CA LEU A 19 -2.16 -2.29 3.21
C LEU A 19 -3.07 -1.76 4.31
N LYS A 20 -3.05 -2.37 5.50
CA LYS A 20 -3.74 -1.85 6.70
C LYS A 20 -2.73 -1.17 7.59
N ASN A 21 -3.01 0.06 8.00
CA ASN A 21 -2.27 0.67 9.09
C ASN A 21 -2.73 0.10 10.44
N LYS A 22 -1.83 -0.62 11.11
CA LYS A 22 -2.02 -1.16 12.47
C LYS A 22 -1.42 -0.30 13.57
N ALA A 23 -0.70 0.77 13.21
CA ALA A 23 -0.22 1.76 14.15
C ALA A 23 -1.32 2.75 14.56
N LYS A 24 -1.11 3.41 15.71
CA LYS A 24 -1.98 4.48 16.23
C LYS A 24 -1.68 5.86 15.62
N ARG A 25 -0.88 5.93 14.55
CA ARG A 25 -0.42 7.17 13.92
C ARG A 25 -0.54 7.08 12.41
N LEU A 26 -0.55 8.23 11.73
CA LEU A 26 -0.43 8.29 10.27
C LEU A 26 0.89 7.63 9.83
N VAL A 27 0.79 6.68 8.91
CA VAL A 27 1.93 6.06 8.24
C VAL A 27 1.99 6.64 6.84
N ILE A 28 3.09 7.31 6.52
CA ILE A 28 3.41 7.71 5.16
C ILE A 28 4.14 6.54 4.51
N ILE A 29 3.70 6.17 3.33
CA ILE A 29 4.38 5.20 2.49
C ILE A 29 4.80 5.87 1.21
N ASP A 30 5.97 5.49 0.72
CA ASP A 30 6.50 6.01 -0.53
C ASP A 30 7.32 4.94 -1.23
N ARG A 31 7.46 5.06 -2.56
CA ARG A 31 8.32 4.19 -3.33
C ARG A 31 9.77 4.45 -2.93
N TYR A 32 10.49 3.38 -2.60
CA TYR A 32 11.91 3.45 -2.37
C TYR A 32 12.65 3.39 -3.72
N GLN A 33 13.26 4.49 -4.14
CA GLN A 33 14.18 4.54 -5.27
C GLN A 33 15.63 4.40 -4.76
N HIS A 34 16.41 3.50 -5.36
CA HIS A 34 17.83 3.36 -5.03
C HIS A 34 18.75 4.08 -6.03
N TYR A 35 18.34 4.28 -7.29
CA TYR A 35 19.28 4.65 -8.36
C TYR A 35 18.81 5.67 -9.41
N ASP A 36 17.55 6.10 -9.43
CA ASP A 36 17.12 7.11 -10.41
C ASP A 36 16.03 8.02 -9.80
N PRO A 37 16.34 9.29 -9.50
CA PRO A 37 15.42 10.26 -8.92
C PRO A 37 14.45 10.86 -9.95
N GLY A 38 14.42 10.35 -11.19
CA GLY A 38 13.42 10.71 -12.19
C GLY A 38 12.04 10.72 -11.56
N ALA A 39 11.46 11.92 -11.45
CA ALA A 39 10.34 12.24 -10.58
C ALA A 39 9.10 11.42 -10.94
N GLN A 40 8.94 10.25 -10.31
CA GLN A 40 7.69 9.49 -10.38
C GLN A 40 6.79 10.00 -9.27
N ALA A 41 6.18 11.17 -9.51
CA ALA A 41 5.12 11.68 -8.67
C ALA A 41 3.96 10.66 -8.62
N GLY A 42 3.34 10.50 -7.44
CA GLY A 42 2.11 9.70 -7.27
C GLY A 42 2.26 8.34 -6.59
N TRP A 43 3.44 7.97 -6.06
CA TRP A 43 3.58 6.76 -5.24
C TRP A 43 3.41 7.00 -3.74
N ALA A 44 3.65 8.22 -3.29
CA ALA A 44 3.49 8.60 -1.88
C ALA A 44 2.01 8.55 -1.47
N SER A 45 1.71 7.93 -0.34
CA SER A 45 0.37 7.85 0.24
C SER A 45 0.42 7.93 1.76
N GLY A 46 -0.62 8.49 2.37
CA GLY A 46 -0.79 8.52 3.81
C GLY A 46 -1.90 7.57 4.24
N ILE A 47 -1.60 6.58 5.09
CA ILE A 47 -2.59 5.66 5.65
C ILE A 47 -2.83 6.02 7.12
N GLY A 48 -4.02 6.53 7.44
CA GLY A 48 -4.42 6.86 8.80
C GLY A 48 -4.61 5.62 9.69
N PRO A 49 -4.65 5.78 11.03
CA PRO A 49 -4.83 4.65 11.96
C PRO A 49 -6.05 3.80 11.63
N GLY A 50 -5.88 2.48 11.53
CA GLY A 50 -6.96 1.53 11.21
C GLY A 50 -7.51 1.61 9.77
N LYS A 51 -7.00 2.52 8.95
CA LYS A 51 -7.38 2.67 7.55
C LYS A 51 -6.62 1.70 6.65
N TRP A 52 -7.13 1.57 5.43
CA TRP A 52 -6.63 0.68 4.42
C TRP A 52 -6.36 1.42 3.12
N SER A 53 -5.33 0.99 2.41
CA SER A 53 -5.09 1.33 1.01
C SER A 53 -4.96 0.06 0.18
N ALA A 54 -5.21 0.17 -1.12
CA ALA A 54 -5.04 -0.92 -2.08
C ALA A 54 -4.21 -0.42 -3.27
N ILE A 55 -3.19 -1.18 -3.64
CA ILE A 55 -2.28 -0.86 -4.75
C ILE A 55 -2.17 -2.05 -5.69
N SER A 56 -2.23 -1.78 -6.99
CA SER A 56 -1.94 -2.75 -8.04
C SER A 56 -0.49 -2.59 -8.47
N LEU A 57 0.31 -3.64 -8.41
CA LEU A 57 1.69 -3.61 -8.89
C LEU A 57 1.88 -4.62 -10.01
N THR A 58 2.51 -4.16 -11.10
CA THR A 58 2.93 -4.98 -12.25
C THR A 58 4.44 -5.17 -12.30
N ALA A 59 5.19 -4.20 -11.77
CA ALA A 59 6.65 -4.24 -11.70
C ALA A 59 7.13 -5.06 -10.49
N SER A 60 8.25 -5.77 -10.68
CA SER A 60 8.95 -6.52 -9.64
C SER A 60 10.46 -6.43 -9.87
N PRO A 61 11.29 -6.14 -8.85
CA PRO A 61 10.89 -5.84 -7.48
C PRO A 61 10.34 -4.41 -7.34
N PHE A 62 9.32 -4.25 -6.50
CA PHE A 62 8.85 -2.93 -6.08
C PHE A 62 9.16 -2.76 -4.59
N LEU A 63 9.82 -1.67 -4.24
CA LEU A 63 10.22 -1.39 -2.86
C LEU A 63 9.43 -0.20 -2.30
N MET A 64 8.92 -0.33 -1.08
CA MET A 64 8.34 0.79 -0.34
C MET A 64 9.08 1.04 0.97
N SER A 65 9.20 2.32 1.33
CA SER A 65 9.54 2.78 2.67
C SER A 65 8.29 3.20 3.44
N CYS A 66 8.41 3.19 4.76
CA CYS A 66 7.39 3.66 5.67
C CYS A 66 7.97 4.67 6.65
N ASP A 67 7.24 5.75 6.85
CA ASP A 67 7.61 6.87 7.70
C ASP A 67 6.44 7.19 8.63
N ILE A 68 6.75 7.57 9.88
CA ILE A 68 5.75 8.08 10.83
C ILE A 68 6.21 9.43 11.36
N LYS A 69 5.24 10.28 11.70
CA LYS A 69 5.52 11.53 12.41
C LYS A 69 5.79 11.23 13.89
N ASN A 70 6.96 11.62 14.36
CA ASN A 70 7.33 11.52 15.78
C ASN A 70 6.65 12.63 16.61
N ASN A 71 6.82 12.60 17.93
CA ASN A 71 6.19 13.59 18.83
C ASN A 71 6.71 15.02 18.61
N ALA A 72 7.92 15.17 18.08
CA ALA A 72 8.52 16.46 17.72
C ALA A 72 8.10 16.95 16.31
N GLY A 73 7.14 16.29 15.68
CA GLY A 73 6.61 16.66 14.37
C GLY A 73 7.50 16.30 13.18
N ARG A 74 8.60 15.58 13.38
CA ARG A 74 9.51 15.14 12.30
C ARG A 74 9.15 13.75 11.80
N TYR A 75 9.23 13.54 10.49
CA TYR A 75 9.09 12.20 9.91
C TYR A 75 10.31 11.35 10.20
N ARG A 76 10.10 10.08 10.52
CA ARG A 76 11.15 9.10 10.75
C ARG A 76 10.80 7.79 10.05
N LYS A 77 11.78 7.23 9.34
CA LYS A 77 11.69 5.89 8.75
C LYS A 77 11.50 4.83 9.83
N VAL A 78 10.58 3.91 9.58
CA VAL A 78 10.28 2.77 10.44
C VAL A 78 10.24 1.48 9.64
N CYS A 79 10.31 0.34 10.34
CA CYS A 79 10.08 -0.94 9.69
C CYS A 79 8.61 -1.05 9.28
N CYS A 80 8.35 -1.15 7.98
CA CYS A 80 6.98 -1.25 7.47
C CYS A 80 6.20 -2.42 8.08
N LYS A 81 6.86 -3.55 8.38
CA LYS A 81 6.23 -4.73 8.99
C LYS A 81 5.72 -4.47 10.41
N GLU A 82 6.25 -3.45 11.11
CA GLU A 82 5.82 -3.06 12.45
C GLU A 82 4.56 -2.18 12.43
N VAL A 83 4.35 -1.42 11.35
CA VAL A 83 3.27 -0.42 11.26
C VAL A 83 2.17 -0.78 10.27
N LEU A 84 2.43 -1.67 9.32
CA LEU A 84 1.47 -2.16 8.33
C LEU A 84 1.21 -3.66 8.47
N ALA A 85 -0.04 -4.05 8.22
CA ALA A 85 -0.37 -5.41 7.81
C ALA A 85 -0.56 -5.42 6.29
N VAL A 86 0.08 -6.35 5.59
CA VAL A 86 0.07 -6.45 4.13
C VAL A 86 -0.56 -7.75 3.72
N ARG A 87 -1.53 -7.69 2.81
CA ARG A 87 -2.14 -8.88 2.20
C ARG A 87 -2.02 -8.81 0.69
N MET A 88 -1.40 -9.83 0.11
CA MET A 88 -1.27 -9.99 -1.33
C MET A 88 -2.47 -10.76 -1.89
N ILE A 89 -3.00 -10.30 -3.01
CA ILE A 89 -4.08 -10.91 -3.77
C ILE A 89 -3.55 -11.22 -5.16
N THR A 90 -3.44 -12.52 -5.47
CA THR A 90 -2.96 -13.04 -6.76
C THR A 90 -4.08 -13.56 -7.64
N ARG A 91 -5.24 -13.87 -7.07
CA ARG A 91 -6.43 -14.36 -7.78
C ARG A 91 -7.55 -13.32 -7.69
N PHE A 92 -7.76 -12.61 -8.78
CA PHE A 92 -8.82 -11.61 -8.91
C PHE A 92 -9.35 -11.62 -10.35
N THR A 93 -10.57 -11.16 -10.55
CA THR A 93 -11.13 -10.86 -11.87
C THR A 93 -11.13 -9.36 -12.10
N ARG A 94 -11.07 -8.95 -13.38
CA ARG A 94 -11.01 -7.55 -13.79
C ARG A 94 -12.01 -7.31 -14.92
N LYS A 95 -12.92 -6.35 -14.75
CA LYS A 95 -13.99 -6.05 -15.73
C LYS A 95 -13.63 -5.00 -16.80
N LYS A 96 -12.49 -4.31 -16.68
CA LYS A 96 -12.05 -3.25 -17.62
C LYS A 96 -10.53 -3.25 -17.80
N ASP A 97 -10.06 -2.90 -18.99
CA ASP A 97 -8.63 -2.75 -19.36
C ASP A 97 -7.94 -1.52 -18.73
N GLY A 98 -8.62 -0.80 -17.84
CA GLY A 98 -8.19 0.50 -17.32
C GLY A 98 -6.98 0.45 -16.38
N GLY A 99 -5.78 0.65 -16.91
CA GLY A 99 -4.60 1.15 -16.20
C GLY A 99 -3.56 0.12 -15.74
N PHE A 100 -2.30 0.45 -16.04
CA PHE A 100 -1.07 -0.15 -15.52
C PHE A 100 -0.91 0.16 -14.01
N GLY A 101 0.02 -0.51 -13.31
CA GLY A 101 0.15 -0.47 -11.84
C GLY A 101 0.10 0.93 -11.19
N GLY A 102 -0.44 1.01 -9.97
CA GLY A 102 -0.66 2.23 -9.20
C GLY A 102 -1.68 2.05 -8.08
N TRP A 103 -1.99 3.14 -7.36
CA TRP A 103 -3.01 3.15 -6.31
C TRP A 103 -4.40 2.86 -6.88
N ILE A 104 -5.11 1.90 -6.27
CA ILE A 104 -6.51 1.60 -6.57
C ILE A 104 -7.41 2.45 -5.68
N ALA A 105 -7.05 2.55 -4.40
CA ALA A 105 -7.77 3.30 -3.38
C ALA A 105 -6.83 3.59 -2.20
N GLU A 106 -7.02 4.74 -1.54
CA GLU A 106 -6.12 5.22 -0.50
C GLU A 106 -6.88 5.63 0.76
N ASN A 107 -6.36 5.24 1.93
CA ASN A 107 -6.79 5.75 3.24
C ASN A 107 -8.29 5.59 3.57
N LEU A 108 -8.88 4.45 3.22
CA LEU A 108 -10.31 4.17 3.40
C LEU A 108 -10.58 3.26 4.61
N SER A 109 -11.81 3.30 5.14
CA SER A 109 -12.29 2.22 6.00
C SER A 109 -12.44 0.93 5.19
N CYS A 110 -12.41 -0.23 5.84
CA CYS A 110 -12.46 -1.52 5.13
C CYS A 110 -13.68 -1.63 4.19
N ARG A 111 -14.89 -1.29 4.66
CA ARG A 111 -16.11 -1.31 3.81
C ARG A 111 -16.01 -0.36 2.61
N LYS A 112 -15.46 0.85 2.79
CA LYS A 112 -15.26 1.82 1.69
C LYS A 112 -14.20 1.34 0.71
N LEU A 113 -13.11 0.72 1.19
CA LEU A 113 -12.07 0.11 0.37
C LEU A 113 -12.66 -0.97 -0.55
N VAL A 114 -13.48 -1.88 0.00
CA VAL A 114 -14.14 -2.94 -0.78
C VAL A 114 -14.98 -2.34 -1.90
N LYS A 115 -15.79 -1.32 -1.59
CA LYS A 115 -16.64 -0.64 -2.58
C LYS A 115 -15.80 0.01 -3.68
N GLU A 116 -14.74 0.73 -3.32
CA GLU A 116 -13.88 1.43 -4.29
C GLU A 116 -13.08 0.46 -5.16
N VAL A 117 -12.51 -0.59 -4.59
CA VAL A 117 -11.78 -1.60 -5.38
C VAL A 117 -12.72 -2.28 -6.39
N ARG A 118 -13.98 -2.54 -6.01
CA ARG A 118 -15.00 -3.07 -6.91
C ARG A 118 -15.43 -2.08 -7.98
N SER A 119 -15.59 -0.79 -7.65
CA SER A 119 -15.96 0.26 -8.64
C SER A 119 -14.88 0.43 -9.70
N ARG A 120 -13.61 0.21 -9.32
CA ARG A 120 -12.45 0.15 -10.23
C ARG A 120 -12.37 -1.15 -11.05
N GLY A 121 -13.33 -2.05 -10.89
CA GLY A 121 -13.49 -3.25 -11.72
C GLY A 121 -12.74 -4.48 -11.21
N PHE A 122 -12.15 -4.44 -10.01
CA PHE A 122 -11.46 -5.59 -9.41
C PHE A 122 -12.42 -6.37 -8.50
N SER A 123 -12.46 -7.69 -8.66
CA SER A 123 -13.24 -8.57 -7.78
C SER A 123 -12.41 -9.74 -7.27
N PHE A 124 -12.42 -9.95 -5.96
CA PHE A 124 -11.76 -11.05 -5.26
C PHE A 124 -12.40 -11.25 -3.88
N LYS A 125 -12.04 -12.34 -3.19
CA LYS A 125 -12.46 -12.57 -1.80
C LYS A 125 -11.71 -11.61 -0.87
N PHE A 126 -12.38 -10.54 -0.46
CA PHE A 126 -11.81 -9.58 0.49
C PHE A 126 -11.59 -10.22 1.87
N PRO A 127 -10.61 -9.74 2.65
CA PRO A 127 -10.59 -10.00 4.08
C PRO A 127 -11.93 -9.59 4.69
N THR A 128 -12.38 -10.33 5.71
CA THR A 128 -13.52 -9.90 6.52
C THR A 128 -13.18 -8.53 7.11
N CYS A 129 -14.05 -7.56 6.87
CA CYS A 129 -14.00 -6.28 7.54
C CYS A 129 -14.52 -6.47 8.97
N GLY A 130 -13.72 -7.13 9.82
CA GLY A 130 -13.95 -7.09 11.26
C GLY A 130 -13.80 -5.64 11.74
N GLU A 131 -14.76 -5.19 12.54
CA GLU A 131 -14.75 -3.90 13.22
C GLU A 131 -13.68 -3.87 14.32
#